data_AF-A0A0R3KRM8-F1
#
_entry.id   AF-A0A0R3KRM8-F1
#
_cell.length_a   1.000
_cell.length_b   1.000
_cell.length_c   1.000
_cell.angle_alpha   90.00
_cell.angle_beta   90.00
_cell.angle_gamma   90.00
#
_symmetry.space_group_name_H-M   'P 1'
#
loop_
_entity.id
_entity.type
_entity.pdbx_description
1 polymer ?
#
loop_
_entity_poly.entity_id
_entity_poly.type
_entity_poly.pdbx_seq_one_letter_code
_entity_poly.pdbx_strand_id
1 'polypeptide(L)'
;MAIERMQVTNHERWGNLVKTWSTGKNYLDDDNEYPIPTTVDEFKEQLAKAQVFMTVPERFKKVKFVEQEMDTIVVRLPPAVMIADSEESLKKPGATYPLPPFYKRLFNGLDPVIPESDKFRVHAERVGDYTISYCA
;
A
#
# COMPACT_ATOMS: atom_id res chain seq x y z
N MET A 1 3.74 21.52 3.95
CA MET A 1 4.31 20.77 2.82
C MET A 1 3.69 19.39 2.86
N ALA A 2 3.18 18.87 1.74
CA ALA A 2 2.50 17.57 1.75
C ALA A 2 3.46 16.46 2.21
N ILE A 3 2.98 15.58 3.08
CA ILE A 3 3.83 14.49 3.59
C ILE A 3 4.07 13.46 2.46
N GLU A 4 5.34 13.16 2.19
CA GLU A 4 5.70 12.13 1.23
C GLU A 4 5.21 10.74 1.68
N ARG A 5 4.48 10.06 0.80
CA ARG A 5 3.85 8.76 1.01
C ARG A 5 4.61 7.69 0.22
N MET A 6 4.59 6.45 0.71
CA MET A 6 5.01 5.33 -0.12
C MET A 6 4.03 5.20 -1.30
N GLN A 7 4.57 5.02 -2.50
CA GLN A 7 3.77 4.85 -3.70
C GLN A 7 4.28 3.63 -4.45
N VAL A 8 3.38 2.69 -4.75
CA VAL A 8 3.68 1.51 -5.55
C VAL A 8 3.14 1.73 -6.95
N THR A 9 3.95 1.47 -7.96
CA THR A 9 3.52 1.51 -9.35
C THR A 9 3.13 0.10 -9.81
N ASN A 10 3.97 -0.91 -9.52
CA ASN A 10 3.70 -2.30 -9.86
C ASN A 10 3.04 -3.07 -8.70
N HIS A 11 1.73 -2.85 -8.53
CA HIS A 11 0.94 -3.44 -7.45
C HIS A 11 0.85 -4.97 -7.52
N GLU A 12 0.89 -5.54 -8.72
CA GLU A 12 0.83 -6.99 -8.91
C GLU A 12 2.11 -7.66 -8.41
N ARG A 13 3.28 -7.16 -8.83
CA ARG A 13 4.57 -7.64 -8.30
C ARG A 13 4.66 -7.44 -6.79
N TRP A 14 4.17 -6.31 -6.26
CA TRP A 14 4.13 -6.08 -4.82
C TRP A 14 3.29 -7.16 -4.11
N GLY A 15 2.07 -7.41 -4.59
CA GLY A 15 1.20 -8.43 -4.02
C GLY A 15 1.81 -9.83 -4.09
N ASN A 16 2.46 -10.18 -5.20
CA ASN A 16 3.15 -11.48 -5.34
C ASN A 16 4.35 -11.60 -4.42
N LEU A 17 5.15 -10.54 -4.23
CA LEU A 17 6.26 -10.53 -3.27
C LEU A 17 5.76 -10.75 -1.83
N VAL A 18 4.66 -10.09 -1.44
CA VAL A 18 4.04 -10.30 -0.13
C VAL A 18 3.55 -11.74 0.03
N LYS A 19 2.90 -12.33 -0.99
CA LYS A 19 2.49 -13.74 -0.96
C LYS A 19 3.68 -14.67 -0.84
N THR A 20 4.80 -14.36 -1.50
CA THR A 20 6.04 -15.12 -1.37
C THR A 20 6.53 -15.14 0.08
N TRP A 21 6.59 -13.98 0.73
CA TRP A 21 6.96 -13.89 2.14
C TRP A 21 6.00 -14.66 3.06
N SER A 22 4.69 -14.51 2.87
CA SER A 22 3.67 -15.09 3.76
C SER A 22 3.49 -16.60 3.61
N THR A 23 3.91 -17.21 2.50
CA THR A 23 3.64 -18.64 2.22
C THR A 23 4.91 -19.46 2.04
N GLY A 24 6.06 -18.80 1.87
CA GLY A 24 7.33 -19.45 1.48
C GLY A 24 7.37 -19.93 0.02
N LYS A 25 6.28 -19.81 -0.76
CA LYS A 25 6.24 -20.19 -2.18
C LYS A 25 6.57 -18.98 -3.05
N ASN A 26 7.49 -19.10 -4.01
CA ASN A 26 7.75 -18.00 -4.94
C ASN A 26 6.56 -17.76 -5.92
N TYR A 27 5.94 -16.57 -5.86
CA TYR A 27 4.88 -16.11 -6.77
C TYR A 27 5.37 -15.13 -7.86
N LEU A 28 6.69 -14.92 -7.97
CA LEU A 28 7.29 -13.99 -8.95
C LEU A 28 7.78 -14.70 -10.22
N ASP A 29 7.58 -16.02 -10.31
CA ASP A 29 7.92 -16.88 -11.45
C ASP A 29 9.36 -16.68 -11.94
N ASP A 30 10.30 -16.61 -10.99
CA ASP A 30 11.73 -16.52 -11.21
C ASP A 30 12.51 -17.46 -10.28
N ASP A 31 13.82 -17.57 -10.48
CA ASP A 31 14.70 -18.43 -9.68
C ASP A 31 15.22 -17.73 -8.42
N ASN A 32 14.61 -16.62 -8.02
CA ASN A 32 15.07 -15.80 -6.91
C ASN A 32 14.48 -16.26 -5.58
N GLU A 33 15.30 -16.17 -4.52
CA GLU A 33 14.81 -16.25 -3.14
C GLU A 33 14.50 -14.86 -2.58
N TYR A 34 13.44 -14.82 -1.75
CA TYR A 34 12.93 -13.61 -1.10
C TYR A 34 12.68 -13.90 0.39
N PRO A 35 13.72 -13.91 1.25
CA PRO A 35 13.53 -14.00 2.70
C PRO A 35 12.79 -12.75 3.20
N ILE A 36 12.11 -12.81 4.35
CA ILE A 36 11.50 -11.59 4.93
C ILE A 36 12.62 -10.61 5.33
N PRO A 37 12.63 -9.37 4.81
CA PRO A 37 13.71 -8.44 5.12
C PRO A 37 13.60 -7.91 6.56
N THR A 38 14.76 -7.64 7.17
CA THR A 38 14.88 -7.14 8.55
C THR A 38 15.33 -5.69 8.60
N THR A 39 15.87 -5.16 7.50
CA THR A 39 16.31 -3.77 7.36
C THR A 39 15.61 -3.06 6.20
N VAL A 40 15.65 -1.72 6.19
CA VAL A 40 15.10 -0.92 5.09
C VAL A 40 15.89 -1.13 3.80
N ASP A 41 17.20 -1.38 3.89
CA ASP A 41 18.06 -1.59 2.72
C ASP A 41 17.75 -2.95 2.08
N GLU A 42 17.68 -4.03 2.87
CA GLU A 42 17.23 -5.35 2.39
C GLU A 42 15.82 -5.27 1.77
N PHE A 43 14.92 -4.49 2.37
CA PHE A 43 13.59 -4.26 1.81
C PHE A 43 13.67 -3.57 0.44
N LYS A 44 14.45 -2.50 0.29
CA LYS A 44 14.66 -1.80 -0.98
C LYS A 44 15.30 -2.72 -2.04
N GLU A 45 16.28 -3.53 -1.65
CA GLU A 45 16.91 -4.52 -2.53
C GLU A 45 15.92 -5.54 -3.05
N GLN A 46 15.05 -6.08 -2.18
CA GLN A 46 14.03 -7.02 -2.59
C GLN A 46 12.96 -6.40 -3.49
N LEU A 47 12.57 -5.15 -3.24
CA LEU A 47 11.69 -4.41 -4.15
C LEU A 47 12.32 -4.31 -5.56
N ALA A 48 13.60 -3.96 -5.65
CA ALA A 48 14.31 -3.88 -6.93
C ALA A 48 14.40 -5.26 -7.62
N LYS A 49 14.79 -6.30 -6.87
CA LYS A 49 14.92 -7.68 -7.34
C LYS A 49 13.58 -8.24 -7.86
N ALA A 50 12.49 -7.95 -7.16
CA ALA A 50 11.12 -8.35 -7.53
C ALA A 50 10.46 -7.42 -8.56
N GLN A 51 11.17 -6.39 -9.05
CA GLN A 51 10.63 -5.38 -9.96
C GLN A 51 9.37 -4.67 -9.42
N VAL A 52 9.31 -4.50 -8.10
CA VAL A 52 8.33 -3.68 -7.41
C VAL A 52 8.82 -2.24 -7.45
N PHE A 53 8.36 -1.48 -8.43
CA PHE A 53 8.65 -0.05 -8.50
C PHE A 53 7.87 0.68 -7.39
N MET A 54 8.53 0.91 -6.26
CA MET A 54 7.98 1.61 -5.10
C MET A 54 8.88 2.76 -4.67
N THR A 55 8.30 3.94 -4.46
CA THR A 55 8.97 5.05 -3.79
C THR A 55 8.94 4.82 -2.28
N VAL A 56 10.11 4.69 -1.66
CA VAL A 56 10.28 4.56 -0.21
C VAL A 56 10.92 5.84 0.33
N PRO A 57 10.15 6.75 0.96
CA PRO A 57 10.66 8.00 1.50
C PRO A 57 11.82 7.81 2.49
N GLU A 58 12.85 8.66 2.41
CA GLU A 58 14.06 8.56 3.24
C GLU A 58 13.81 8.68 4.76
N ARG A 59 12.65 9.20 5.16
CA ARG A 59 12.23 9.24 6.57
C ARG A 59 11.99 7.86 7.19
N PHE A 60 11.76 6.81 6.39
CA PHE A 60 11.60 5.45 6.90
C PHE A 60 12.96 4.85 7.23
N LYS A 61 13.27 4.75 8.52
CA LYS A 61 14.54 4.19 9.03
C LYS A 61 14.43 2.75 9.54
N LYS A 62 13.22 2.24 9.67
CA LYS A 62 12.93 0.90 10.17
C LYS A 62 11.85 0.27 9.31
N VAL A 63 11.96 -1.03 9.10
CA VAL A 63 10.90 -1.86 8.53
C VAL A 63 10.44 -2.85 9.60
N LYS A 64 9.14 -3.14 9.65
CA LYS A 64 8.57 -4.15 10.53
C LYS A 64 7.58 -4.96 9.73
N PHE A 65 7.88 -6.24 9.59
CA PHE A 65 6.94 -7.24 9.07
C PHE A 65 6.17 -7.82 10.24
N VAL A 66 4.86 -7.92 10.09
CA VAL A 66 3.96 -8.53 11.08
C VAL A 66 3.29 -9.69 10.38
N GLU A 67 3.80 -10.89 10.62
CA GLU A 67 3.08 -12.12 10.30
C GLU A 67 1.92 -12.25 11.27
N GLN A 68 0.73 -12.54 10.76
CA GLN A 68 -0.48 -12.58 11.56
C GLN A 68 -0.95 -14.03 11.70
N GLU A 69 -1.30 -14.40 12.93
CA GLU A 69 -1.88 -15.70 13.26
C GLU A 69 -3.40 -15.63 13.22
N MET A 70 -4.04 -16.79 13.02
CA MET A 70 -5.50 -16.89 12.83
C MET A 70 -6.32 -16.55 14.09
N ASP A 71 -5.69 -16.51 15.26
CA ASP A 71 -6.31 -16.25 16.56
C ASP A 71 -6.00 -14.84 17.11
N THR A 72 -5.20 -14.05 16.39
CA THR A 72 -4.69 -12.75 16.85
C THR A 72 -5.20 -11.63 15.97
N ILE A 73 -5.98 -10.71 16.55
CA ILE A 73 -6.48 -9.52 15.86
C ILE A 73 -5.37 -8.45 15.83
N VAL A 74 -5.03 -7.96 14.64
CA VAL A 74 -4.13 -6.82 14.46
C VAL A 74 -4.88 -5.63 13.86
N VAL A 75 -5.02 -4.56 14.62
CA VAL A 75 -5.57 -3.28 14.16
C VAL A 75 -4.43 -2.31 13.91
N ARG A 76 -4.23 -1.91 12.65
CA ARG A 76 -3.20 -0.93 12.27
C ARG A 76 -3.74 0.48 12.46
N LEU A 77 -3.08 1.31 13.28
CA LEU A 77 -3.46 2.72 13.43
C LEU A 77 -2.55 3.61 12.58
N PRO A 78 -3.09 4.37 11.61
CA PRO A 78 -2.31 5.36 10.89
C PRO A 78 -1.81 6.45 11.84
N PRO A 79 -0.63 7.06 11.59
CA PRO A 79 -0.22 8.25 12.33
C PRO A 79 -1.26 9.36 12.16
N ALA A 80 -1.66 10.02 13.26
CA ALA A 80 -2.67 11.08 13.24
C ALA A 80 -2.34 12.20 12.23
N VAL A 81 -1.06 12.54 12.08
CA VAL A 81 -0.58 13.53 11.10
C VAL A 81 -0.84 13.12 9.64
N MET A 82 -0.87 11.83 9.32
CA MET A 82 -1.18 11.34 7.98
C MET A 82 -2.68 11.42 7.65
N ILE A 83 -3.53 11.23 8.66
CA ILE A 83 -4.98 11.43 8.53
C ILE A 83 -5.24 12.91 8.26
N ALA A 84 -4.69 13.79 9.10
CA ALA A 84 -4.84 15.24 8.95
C ALA A 84 -4.36 15.74 7.56
N ASP A 85 -3.16 15.34 7.11
CA ASP A 85 -2.64 15.73 5.79
C ASP A 85 -3.52 15.21 4.63
N SER A 86 -4.14 14.03 4.79
CA SER A 86 -5.07 13.47 3.79
C SER A 86 -6.38 14.24 3.77
N GLU A 87 -6.97 14.54 4.93
CA GLU A 87 -8.19 15.35 5.03
C GLU A 87 -7.98 16.76 4.51
N GLU A 88 -6.85 17.41 4.83
CA GLU A 88 -6.48 18.72 4.28
C GLU A 88 -6.38 18.69 2.75
N SER A 89 -5.81 17.62 2.19
CA SER A 89 -5.74 17.43 0.74
C SER A 89 -7.12 17.25 0.12
N LEU A 90 -8.00 16.48 0.76
CA LEU A 90 -9.38 16.26 0.30
C LEU A 90 -10.26 17.51 0.44
N LYS A 91 -9.97 18.43 1.36
CA LYS A 91 -10.71 19.71 1.50
C LYS A 91 -10.48 20.67 0.33
N LYS A 92 -9.42 20.49 -0.46
CA LYS A 92 -9.10 21.40 -1.57
C LYS A 92 -10.21 21.36 -2.64
N PRO A 93 -10.62 22.52 -3.19
CA PRO A 93 -11.60 22.57 -4.26
C PRO A 93 -11.18 21.70 -5.46
N GLY A 94 -12.09 20.90 -5.99
CA GLY A 94 -11.84 20.00 -7.12
C GLY A 94 -11.00 18.75 -6.78
N ALA A 95 -10.61 18.55 -5.51
CA ALA A 95 -9.94 17.33 -5.10
C ALA A 95 -10.90 16.14 -5.07
N THR A 96 -10.44 15.01 -5.62
CA THR A 96 -11.11 13.71 -5.57
C THR A 96 -10.30 12.75 -4.70
N TYR A 97 -10.93 11.65 -4.27
CA TYR A 97 -10.17 10.59 -3.60
C TYR A 97 -9.30 9.84 -4.62
N PRO A 98 -7.97 9.74 -4.43
CA PRO A 98 -7.09 9.10 -5.39
C PRO A 98 -7.29 7.58 -5.38
N LEU A 99 -7.49 6.99 -6.56
CA LEU A 99 -7.58 5.56 -6.73
C LEU A 99 -6.27 5.00 -7.32
N PRO A 100 -5.83 3.80 -6.89
CA PRO A 100 -4.70 3.12 -7.52
C PRO A 100 -4.86 2.98 -9.04
N PRO A 101 -3.78 3.12 -9.82
CA PRO A 101 -3.84 3.10 -11.29
C PRO A 101 -4.42 1.81 -11.89
N PHE A 102 -4.33 0.68 -11.18
CA PHE A 102 -4.87 -0.59 -11.66
C PHE A 102 -6.40 -0.59 -11.78
N TYR A 103 -7.13 0.29 -11.08
CA TYR A 103 -8.57 0.40 -11.26
C TYR A 103 -8.94 0.88 -12.66
N LYS A 104 -8.15 1.79 -13.24
CA LYS A 104 -8.32 2.22 -14.63
C LYS A 104 -8.27 1.03 -15.59
N ARG A 105 -7.29 0.13 -15.40
CA ARG A 105 -7.17 -1.11 -16.18
C ARG A 105 -8.41 -2.01 -16.02
N LEU A 106 -8.90 -2.16 -14.78
CA LEU A 106 -10.06 -3.01 -14.49
C LEU A 106 -11.38 -2.44 -15.06
N PHE A 107 -11.49 -1.12 -15.18
CA PHE A 107 -12.67 -0.44 -15.73
C PHE A 107 -12.46 0.01 -17.18
N ASN A 108 -11.85 -0.84 -18.01
CA ASN A 108 -11.70 -0.65 -19.47
C ASN A 108 -11.04 0.67 -19.88
N GLY A 109 -10.06 1.14 -19.10
CA GLY A 109 -9.35 2.39 -19.38
C GLY A 109 -10.06 3.65 -18.89
N LEU A 110 -11.26 3.53 -18.31
CA LEU A 110 -11.94 4.65 -17.67
C LEU A 110 -11.28 4.93 -16.32
N ASP A 111 -10.94 6.19 -16.05
CA ASP A 111 -10.54 6.61 -14.71
C ASP A 111 -11.79 6.69 -13.84
N PRO A 112 -12.02 5.75 -12.90
CA PRO A 112 -13.11 5.93 -11.95
C PRO A 112 -12.85 7.19 -11.13
N VAL A 113 -13.83 8.09 -11.11
CA VAL A 113 -13.77 9.32 -10.33
C VAL A 113 -14.72 9.20 -9.16
N ILE A 114 -14.18 9.32 -7.94
CA ILE A 114 -15.01 9.41 -6.74
C ILE A 114 -15.67 10.80 -6.72
N PRO A 115 -17.02 10.88 -6.63
CA PRO A 115 -17.72 12.15 -6.51
C PRO A 115 -17.19 12.97 -5.34
N GLU A 116 -17.20 14.30 -5.48
CA GLU A 116 -16.67 15.18 -4.43
C GLU A 116 -17.43 15.01 -3.10
N SER A 117 -18.74 14.75 -3.15
CA SER A 117 -19.57 14.46 -1.97
C SER A 117 -19.14 13.21 -1.21
N ASP A 118 -18.48 12.27 -1.88
CA ASP A 118 -18.19 10.94 -1.37
C ASP A 118 -16.75 10.79 -0.90
N LYS A 119 -15.86 11.76 -1.18
CA LYS A 119 -14.42 11.65 -0.92
C LYS A 119 -14.06 11.36 0.54
N PHE A 120 -14.79 11.94 1.50
CA PHE A 120 -14.60 11.67 2.94
C PHE A 120 -15.19 10.33 3.36
N ARG A 121 -16.32 9.92 2.78
CA ARG A 121 -16.89 8.59 3.02
C ARG A 121 -15.91 7.51 2.54
N VAL A 122 -15.41 7.63 1.31
CA VAL A 122 -14.40 6.72 0.76
C VAL A 122 -13.11 6.75 1.58
N HIS A 123 -12.67 7.91 2.07
CA HIS A 123 -11.52 7.97 2.96
C HIS A 123 -11.72 7.13 4.23
N ALA A 124 -12.88 7.26 4.89
CA ALA A 124 -13.21 6.47 6.07
C ALA A 124 -13.35 4.97 5.76
N GLU A 125 -14.01 4.61 4.66
CA GLU A 125 -14.15 3.22 4.18
C GLU A 125 -12.78 2.58 3.93
N ARG A 126 -11.86 3.30 3.27
CA ARG A 126 -10.50 2.81 3.00
C ARG A 126 -9.70 2.65 4.30
N VAL A 127 -9.79 3.61 5.23
CA VAL A 127 -9.19 3.47 6.57
C VAL A 127 -9.75 2.24 7.28
N GLY A 128 -11.07 2.02 7.24
CA GLY A 128 -11.68 0.81 7.80
C GLY A 128 -11.09 -0.47 7.19
N ASP A 129 -11.04 -0.55 5.86
CA ASP A 129 -10.52 -1.70 5.12
C ASP A 129 -9.05 -2.01 5.45
N TYR A 130 -8.12 -1.11 5.14
CA TYR A 130 -6.69 -1.45 5.23
C TYR A 130 -6.20 -1.63 6.68
N THR A 131 -6.97 -1.20 7.68
CA THR A 131 -6.54 -1.29 9.08
C THR A 131 -6.77 -2.67 9.69
N ILE A 132 -7.68 -3.47 9.13
CA ILE A 132 -8.03 -4.82 9.64
C ILE A 132 -7.87 -5.96 8.62
N SER A 133 -7.81 -5.67 7.32
CA SER A 133 -7.83 -6.73 6.28
C SER A 133 -6.60 -7.66 6.32
N TYR A 134 -6.82 -8.97 6.22
CA TYR A 134 -5.77 -10.03 6.14
C TYR A 134 -5.45 -10.41 4.69
N CYS A 135 -6.49 -10.53 3.85
CA CYS A 135 -6.42 -10.66 2.39
C CYS A 135 -7.76 -10.21 1.77
N ALA A 136 -7.87 -10.26 0.44
CA ALA A 136 -9.00 -9.75 -0.34
C ALA A 136 -10.31 -10.54 -0.17
#